data_AF-A0A357HF93-F1
#
_entry.id   AF-A0A357HF93-F1
#
_cell.length_a   1.000
_cell.length_b   1.000
_cell.length_c   1.000
_cell.angle_alpha   90.00
_cell.angle_beta   90.00
_cell.angle_gamma   90.00
#
_symmetry.space_group_name_H-M   'P 1'
#
loop_
_entity.id
_entity.type
_entity.pdbx_description
1 polymer ?
#
loop_
_entity_poly.entity_id
_entity_poly.type
_entity_poly.pdbx_seq_one_letter_code
_entity_poly.pdbx_strand_id
1 'polypeptide(L)'
;MISFVVVFLMLFVMAAFVIQPLFLKPGLEIKDTEKSSAALKQRKKILYRQIKELDMDYQLGNIQDDDYGQTRNELKKEVAEILTILNR
;
A
#
# COMPACT_ATOMS: atom_id res chain seq x y z
N MET A 1 25.73 -51.68 -5.92
CA MET A 1 25.04 -50.90 -4.87
C MET A 1 25.45 -49.43 -4.89
N ILE A 2 26.75 -49.10 -4.80
CA ILE A 2 27.25 -47.71 -4.83
C ILE A 2 26.79 -46.92 -6.07
N SER A 3 26.82 -47.53 -7.27
CA SER A 3 26.37 -46.85 -8.49
C SER A 3 24.88 -46.46 -8.46
N PHE A 4 24.01 -47.29 -7.88
CA PHE A 4 22.60 -46.96 -7.74
C PHE A 4 22.37 -45.81 -6.76
N VAL A 5 23.17 -45.75 -5.67
CA VAL A 5 23.12 -44.66 -4.69
C VAL A 5 23.53 -43.32 -5.34
N VAL A 6 24.59 -43.32 -6.16
CA VAL A 6 25.05 -42.12 -6.87
C VAL A 6 24.01 -41.60 -7.86
N VAL A 7 23.37 -42.50 -8.61
CA VAL A 7 22.30 -42.13 -9.55
C VAL A 7 21.09 -41.55 -8.82
N PHE A 8 20.68 -42.15 -7.70
CA PHE A 8 19.57 -41.64 -6.89
C PHE A 8 19.85 -40.26 -6.31
N LEU A 9 21.09 -40.01 -5.87
CA LEU A 9 21.51 -38.74 -5.30
C LEU A 9 21.51 -37.62 -6.35
N MET A 10 22.00 -37.91 -7.57
CA MET A 10 21.91 -36.95 -8.69
C MET A 10 20.46 -36.60 -9.05
N LEU A 11 19.57 -37.60 -9.12
CA LEU A 11 18.15 -37.38 -9.39
C LEU A 11 17.50 -36.53 -8.29
N PHE A 12 17.84 -36.79 -7.03
CA PHE A 12 17.33 -36.03 -5.90
C PHE A 12 17.76 -34.56 -5.95
N VAL A 13 19.03 -34.28 -6.25
CA VAL A 13 19.55 -32.90 -6.40
C VAL A 13 18.85 -32.17 -7.54
N MET A 14 18.65 -32.85 -8.69
CA MET A 14 17.97 -32.27 -9.84
C MET A 14 16.49 -31.98 -9.55
N ALA A 15 15.80 -32.91 -8.90
CA ALA A 15 14.41 -32.72 -8.47
C ALA A 15 14.29 -31.58 -7.44
N ALA A 16 15.21 -31.53 -6.46
CA ALA A 16 15.26 -30.46 -5.48
C ALA A 16 15.47 -29.10 -6.16
N PHE A 17 16.33 -29.00 -7.16
CA PHE A 17 16.58 -27.75 -7.90
C PHE A 17 15.34 -27.27 -8.69
N VAL A 18 14.57 -28.20 -9.27
CA VAL A 18 13.33 -27.88 -9.99
C VAL A 18 12.21 -27.46 -9.03
N ILE A 19 12.14 -28.08 -7.85
CA ILE A 19 11.09 -27.83 -6.85
C ILE A 19 11.43 -26.63 -5.96
N GLN A 20 12.71 -26.34 -5.74
CA GLN A 20 13.22 -25.18 -5.00
C GLN A 20 12.51 -23.86 -5.35
N PRO A 21 12.38 -23.44 -6.63
CA PRO A 21 11.73 -22.18 -6.98
C PRO A 21 10.23 -22.14 -6.63
N LEU A 22 9.58 -23.28 -6.42
CA LEU A 22 8.16 -23.34 -6.03
C LEU A 22 7.96 -23.03 -4.54
N PHE A 23 8.98 -23.28 -3.72
CA PHE A 23 8.98 -22.95 -2.28
C PHE A 23 9.67 -21.63 -1.95
N LEU A 24 10.47 -21.08 -2.88
CA LEU A 24 10.78 -19.66 -2.86
C LEU A 24 9.48 -18.92 -3.15
N LYS A 25 8.78 -18.51 -2.09
CA LYS A 25 7.75 -17.47 -2.19
C LYS A 25 8.34 -16.36 -3.08
N PRO A 26 7.61 -15.82 -4.06
CA PRO A 26 8.10 -14.69 -4.84
C PRO A 26 8.39 -13.57 -3.84
N GLY A 27 9.67 -13.43 -3.49
CA GLY A 27 10.21 -12.38 -2.66
C GLY A 27 10.24 -11.12 -3.48
N LEU A 28 9.08 -10.67 -3.95
CA LEU A 28 8.82 -9.26 -4.12
C LEU A 28 8.45 -8.70 -2.75
N GLU A 29 9.41 -8.71 -1.82
CA GLU A 29 9.58 -7.54 -0.98
C GLU A 29 10.19 -6.44 -1.88
N ILE A 30 9.44 -6.01 -2.89
CA ILE A 30 9.44 -4.58 -3.16
C ILE A 30 8.97 -4.02 -1.82
N LYS A 31 9.76 -3.16 -1.19
CA LYS A 31 9.30 -2.38 -0.04
C LYS A 31 7.99 -1.71 -0.44
N ASP A 32 6.86 -2.39 -0.22
CA ASP A 32 5.53 -1.83 -0.43
C ASP A 32 5.36 -0.63 0.49
N THR A 33 6.16 -0.51 1.55
CA THR A 33 6.28 0.69 2.37
C THR A 33 6.62 1.95 1.55
N GLU A 34 7.52 1.91 0.56
CA GLU A 34 7.87 3.13 -0.19
C GLU A 34 6.78 3.49 -1.22
N LYS A 35 6.23 2.50 -1.93
CA LYS A 35 5.14 2.70 -2.88
C LYS A 35 3.83 3.08 -2.17
N SER A 36 3.55 2.45 -1.02
CA SER A 36 2.45 2.76 -0.13
C SER A 36 2.63 4.14 0.50
N SER A 37 3.81 4.49 1.00
CA SER A 37 4.10 5.84 1.52
C SER A 37 3.92 6.92 0.45
N ALA A 38 4.37 6.66 -0.79
CA ALA A 38 4.15 7.57 -1.91
C ALA A 38 2.65 7.72 -2.23
N ALA A 39 1.90 6.62 -2.26
CA ALA A 39 0.45 6.63 -2.45
C ALA A 39 -0.28 7.38 -1.31
N LEU A 40 0.13 7.19 -0.06
CA LEU A 40 -0.41 7.89 1.10
C LEU A 40 -0.12 9.39 1.05
N LYS A 41 1.11 9.79 0.67
CA LYS A 41 1.47 11.20 0.45
C LYS A 41 0.64 11.83 -0.67
N GLN A 42 0.39 11.11 -1.75
CA GLN A 42 -0.48 11.57 -2.83
C GLN A 42 -1.92 11.74 -2.35
N ARG A 43 -2.47 10.75 -1.62
CA ARG A 43 -3.84 10.82 -1.09
C ARG A 43 -4.00 11.98 -0.09
N LYS A 44 -3.01 12.21 0.79
CA LYS A 44 -2.93 13.40 1.65
C LYS A 44 -3.05 14.69 0.82
N LYS A 45 -2.28 14.83 -0.26
CA LYS A 45 -2.32 16.03 -1.14
C LYS A 45 -3.70 16.25 -1.76
N ILE A 46 -4.37 15.17 -2.18
CA ILE A 46 -5.73 15.23 -2.75
C ILE A 46 -6.73 15.73 -1.70
N LEU A 47 -6.71 15.17 -0.48
CA LEU A 47 -7.60 15.61 0.60
C LEU A 47 -7.40 17.09 0.97
N TYR A 48 -6.15 17.57 1.05
CA TYR A 48 -5.92 19.01 1.26
C TYR A 48 -6.46 19.88 0.13
N ARG A 49 -6.42 19.40 -1.11
CA ARG A 49 -7.01 20.11 -2.25
C ARG A 49 -8.52 20.18 -2.12
N GLN A 50 -9.16 19.08 -1.75
CA GLN A 50 -10.61 19.02 -1.51
C GLN A 50 -11.05 19.94 -0.38
N ILE A 51 -10.29 20.00 0.73
CA ILE A 51 -10.58 20.96 1.81
C ILE A 51 -10.49 22.39 1.28
N LYS A 52 -9.48 22.71 0.47
CA LYS A 52 -9.34 24.05 -0.11
C LYS A 52 -10.49 24.38 -1.08
N GLU A 53 -10.89 23.43 -1.93
CA GLU A 53 -12.02 23.58 -2.84
C GLU A 53 -13.32 23.81 -2.05
N LEU A 54 -13.57 23.00 -1.02
CA LEU A 54 -14.70 23.16 -0.10
C LEU A 54 -14.69 24.53 0.59
N ASP A 55 -13.53 24.98 1.11
CA ASP A 55 -13.39 26.30 1.73
C ASP A 55 -13.69 27.44 0.74
N MET A 56 -13.30 27.29 -0.53
CA MET A 56 -13.61 28.26 -1.58
C MET A 56 -15.10 28.27 -1.92
N ASP A 57 -15.72 27.10 -2.10
CA ASP A 57 -17.15 27.00 -2.39
C ASP A 57 -18.01 27.60 -1.27
N TYR A 58 -17.58 27.42 -0.02
CA TYR A 58 -18.21 28.05 1.14
C TYR A 58 -18.07 29.56 1.11
N GLN A 59 -16.87 30.09 0.84
CA GLN A 59 -16.64 31.53 0.71
C GLN A 59 -17.44 32.17 -0.43
N LEU A 60 -17.70 31.41 -1.50
CA LEU A 60 -18.54 31.85 -2.62
C LEU A 60 -20.05 31.77 -2.30
N GLY A 61 -20.43 31.21 -1.16
CA GLY A 61 -21.83 31.03 -0.75
C GLY A 61 -22.54 29.89 -1.49
N ASN A 62 -21.79 28.98 -2.12
CA ASN A 62 -22.35 27.86 -2.90
C ASN A 62 -22.78 26.68 -2.01
N ILE A 63 -22.37 26.67 -0.75
CA ILE A 63 -22.68 25.61 0.23
C ILE A 63 -23.13 26.21 1.55
N GLN A 64 -24.07 25.52 2.20
CA GLN A 64 -24.61 25.91 3.50
C GLN A 64 -23.64 25.61 4.63
N ASP A 65 -23.73 26.35 5.73
CA ASP A 65 -22.88 26.22 6.93
C ASP A 65 -22.85 24.79 7.49
N ASP A 66 -24.02 24.15 7.59
CA ASP A 66 -24.15 22.80 8.14
C ASP A 66 -23.44 21.76 7.24
N ASP A 67 -23.66 21.85 5.92
CA ASP A 67 -23.04 20.95 4.92
C ASP A 67 -21.52 21.15 4.87
N TYR A 68 -21.06 22.40 4.97
CA TYR A 68 -19.65 22.75 5.04
C TYR A 68 -18.98 22.15 6.29
N GLY A 69 -19.60 22.33 7.46
CA GLY A 69 -19.09 21.82 8.73
C GLY A 69 -18.95 20.30 8.75
N GLN A 70 -19.97 19.60 8.26
CA GLN A 70 -19.95 18.14 8.16
C GLN A 70 -18.85 17.65 7.21
N THR A 71 -18.85 18.14 5.96
CA THR A 71 -17.91 17.71 4.93
C THR A 71 -16.46 17.98 5.33
N ARG A 72 -16.21 19.14 5.96
CA ARG A 72 -14.88 19.50 6.44
C ARG A 72 -14.38 18.61 7.57
N ASN A 73 -15.27 18.19 8.46
CA ASN A 73 -14.91 17.26 9.54
C ASN A 73 -14.60 15.86 9.02
N GLU A 74 -15.36 15.38 8.03
CA GLU A 74 -15.10 14.10 7.36
C GLU A 74 -13.73 14.10 6.66
N LEU A 75 -13.44 15.14 5.87
CA LEU A 75 -12.14 15.28 5.20
C LEU A 75 -10.97 15.34 6.19
N LYS A 76 -11.14 16.02 7.32
CA LYS A 76 -10.12 16.07 8.38
C LYS A 76 -9.90 14.71 9.03
N LYS A 77 -10.95 13.93 9.23
CA LYS A 77 -10.86 12.57 9.78
C LYS A 77 -10.04 11.67 8.85
N GLU A 78 -10.31 11.71 7.55
CA GLU A 78 -9.51 10.97 6.56
C GLU A 78 -8.03 11.40 6.56
N VAL A 79 -7.75 12.71 6.68
CA VAL A 79 -6.37 13.19 6.81
C VAL A 79 -5.70 12.64 8.07
N ALA A 80 -6.39 12.61 9.21
CA ALA A 80 -5.87 12.08 10.46
C ALA A 80 -5.53 10.59 10.32
N GLU A 81 -6.40 9.78 9.72
CA GLU A 81 -6.15 8.37 9.46
C GLU A 81 -4.90 8.15 8.60
N ILE A 82 -4.75 8.92 7.51
CA ILE A 82 -3.56 8.83 6.65
C ILE A 82 -2.29 9.25 7.40
N LEU A 83 -2.35 10.29 8.22
CA LEU A 83 -1.21 10.73 9.03
C LEU A 83 -0.79 9.69 10.07
N THR A 84 -1.76 9.00 10.70
CA THR A 84 -1.47 7.91 11.63
C THR A 84 -0.74 6.76 10.94
N ILE A 85 -1.13 6.41 9.71
CA ILE A 85 -0.46 5.33 8.95
C ILE A 85 0.92 5.79 8.46
N LEU A 86 1.08 7.06 8.09
CA LEU A 86 2.37 7.60 7.61
C LEU A 86 3.41 7.75 8.73
N ASN A 87 2.96 8.01 9.96
CA ASN A 87 3.82 8.24 11.13
C ASN A 87 4.02 6.99 12.01
N ARG A 88 3.51 5.83 11.57
CA ARG A 88 3.69 4.52 12.21
C ARG A 88 4.86 3.79 11.60
#